data_AF-A0A7Y3UEV5-F1
#
_entry.id   AF-A0A7Y3UEV5-F1
#
_cell.length_a   1.000
_cell.length_b   1.000
_cell.length_c   1.000
_cell.angle_alpha   90.00
_cell.angle_beta   90.00
_cell.angle_gamma   90.00
#
_symmetry.space_group_name_H-M   'P 1'
#
loop_
_entity.id
_entity.type
_entity.pdbx_description
1 polymer ?
#
loop_
_entity_poly.entity_id
_entity_poly.type
_entity_poly.pdbx_seq_one_letter_code
_entity_poly.pdbx_strand_id
1 'polypeptide(L)'
;MSDYFTFDSKIIRSVKPLISKPGFLTNEYLKGKRMLYISPLRMFIFLSIIFFLVLSFFNSSQIQYADLQPVDNQFWNQFFEQWLPKLFFVLLPIFALIVAMFFSKKKMGMISHFLFALHFHSSIFLVGIIYSFLSWIFAGFQHQLINVILLNLSFLYLLFNLWKALRTVYAESKLKTTWKFIFIVVLYSIILVVSCLILLFLLSINH
;
A
#
# COMPACT_ATOMS: atom_id res chain seq x y z
N MET A 1 -28.81 -5.94 -14.76
CA MET A 1 -27.74 -6.78 -15.35
C MET A 1 -26.65 -5.99 -16.08
N SER A 2 -26.84 -4.71 -16.42
CA SER A 2 -25.87 -3.87 -17.16
C SER A 2 -24.82 -3.15 -16.31
N ASP A 3 -25.00 -3.04 -14.99
CA ASP A 3 -24.03 -2.39 -14.09
C ASP A 3 -22.76 -3.21 -13.84
N TYR A 4 -22.81 -4.53 -13.99
CA TYR A 4 -21.62 -5.37 -13.86
C TYR A 4 -20.60 -5.10 -14.98
N PHE A 5 -21.06 -4.95 -16.22
CA PHE A 5 -20.18 -4.65 -17.36
C PHE A 5 -19.58 -3.24 -17.28
N THR A 6 -20.29 -2.26 -16.73
CA THR A 6 -19.73 -0.90 -16.53
C THR A 6 -18.74 -0.88 -15.38
N PHE A 7 -18.98 -1.63 -14.31
CA PHE A 7 -18.07 -1.76 -13.17
C PHE A 7 -16.73 -2.38 -13.57
N ASP A 8 -16.76 -3.48 -14.34
CA ASP A 8 -15.56 -4.20 -14.78
C ASP A 8 -14.66 -3.32 -15.68
N SER A 9 -15.29 -2.53 -16.56
CA SER A 9 -14.56 -1.56 -17.41
C SER A 9 -13.85 -0.46 -16.60
N LYS A 10 -14.42 -0.03 -15.46
CA LYS A 10 -13.85 1.01 -14.59
C LYS A 10 -12.71 0.47 -13.73
N ILE A 11 -12.76 -0.81 -13.33
CA ILE A 11 -11.68 -1.48 -12.58
C ILE A 11 -10.42 -1.49 -13.43
N ILE A 12 -10.47 -2.06 -14.63
CA ILE A 12 -9.29 -2.19 -15.49
C ILE A 12 -8.72 -0.81 -15.85
N ARG A 13 -9.60 0.17 -16.13
CA ARG A 13 -9.21 1.56 -16.40
C ARG A 13 -8.58 2.28 -15.21
N SER A 14 -8.81 1.83 -13.97
CA SER A 14 -8.24 2.43 -12.76
C SER A 14 -7.00 1.68 -12.26
N VAL A 15 -7.01 0.35 -12.31
CA VAL A 15 -5.88 -0.50 -11.87
C VAL A 15 -4.67 -0.33 -12.78
N LYS A 16 -4.84 -0.28 -14.11
CA LYS A 16 -3.72 -0.14 -15.04
C LYS A 16 -2.93 1.17 -14.84
N PRO A 17 -3.56 2.36 -14.74
CA PRO A 17 -2.82 3.58 -14.43
C PRO A 17 -2.22 3.61 -13.02
N LEU A 18 -2.81 2.91 -12.05
CA LEU A 18 -2.28 2.85 -10.69
C LEU A 18 -0.86 2.26 -10.64
N ILE A 19 -0.58 1.28 -11.51
CA ILE A 19 0.74 0.67 -11.68
C ILE A 19 1.59 1.47 -12.69
N SER A 20 1.04 1.78 -13.85
CA SER A 20 1.87 2.30 -14.96
C SER A 20 2.11 3.81 -14.91
N LYS A 21 1.24 4.57 -14.23
CA LYS A 21 1.23 6.05 -14.23
C LYS A 21 0.95 6.62 -12.82
N PRO A 22 1.93 6.52 -11.90
CA PRO A 22 1.84 7.13 -10.57
C PRO A 22 1.37 8.59 -10.62
N GLY A 23 0.42 8.95 -9.75
CA GLY A 23 -0.10 10.31 -9.62
C GLY A 23 -1.09 10.77 -10.71
N PHE A 24 -1.26 9.99 -11.80
CA PHE A 24 -2.20 10.35 -12.87
C PHE A 24 -3.66 10.37 -12.38
N LEU A 25 -4.09 9.33 -11.66
CA LEU A 25 -5.46 9.24 -11.16
C LEU A 25 -5.80 10.36 -10.17
N THR A 26 -4.85 10.69 -9.29
CA THR A 26 -4.97 11.82 -8.37
C THR A 26 -5.21 13.11 -9.15
N ASN A 27 -4.41 13.39 -10.18
CA ASN A 27 -4.56 14.58 -11.00
C ASN A 27 -5.89 14.63 -11.76
N GLU A 28 -6.32 13.53 -12.36
CA GLU A 28 -7.60 13.49 -13.08
C GLU A 28 -8.79 13.68 -12.13
N TYR A 29 -8.74 13.12 -10.91
CA TYR A 29 -9.77 13.32 -9.90
C TYR A 29 -9.81 14.79 -9.41
N LEU A 30 -8.65 15.41 -9.20
CA LEU A 30 -8.52 16.82 -8.83
C LEU A 30 -9.03 17.78 -9.92
N LYS A 31 -8.92 17.40 -11.20
CA LYS A 31 -9.49 18.14 -12.35
C LYS A 31 -11.02 18.01 -12.47
N GLY A 32 -11.68 17.35 -11.53
CA GLY A 32 -13.15 17.20 -11.53
C GLY A 32 -13.67 16.03 -12.37
N LYS A 33 -12.80 15.20 -12.97
CA LYS A 33 -13.22 14.02 -13.77
C LYS A 33 -13.60 12.82 -12.88
N ARG A 34 -14.45 13.05 -11.89
CA ARG A 34 -14.80 12.11 -10.81
C ARG A 34 -15.63 10.91 -11.27
N MET A 35 -16.29 10.98 -12.44
CA MET A 35 -17.18 9.91 -12.94
C MET A 35 -16.48 8.87 -13.83
N LEU A 36 -15.24 9.14 -14.27
CA LEU A 36 -14.50 8.28 -15.21
C LEU A 36 -13.71 7.15 -14.55
N TYR A 37 -13.39 7.29 -13.27
CA TYR A 37 -12.58 6.35 -12.50
C TYR A 37 -13.30 5.91 -11.23
N ILE A 38 -12.85 4.80 -10.65
CA ILE A 38 -13.33 4.38 -9.32
C ILE A 38 -12.90 5.43 -8.30
N SER A 39 -13.79 5.75 -7.34
CA SER A 39 -13.44 6.70 -6.28
C SER A 39 -12.22 6.18 -5.51
N PRO A 40 -11.23 7.04 -5.16
CA PRO A 40 -9.98 6.56 -4.58
C PRO A 40 -10.19 5.80 -3.26
N LEU A 41 -11.19 6.20 -2.49
CA LEU A 41 -11.61 5.50 -1.27
C LEU A 41 -12.14 4.10 -1.56
N ARG A 42 -13.02 3.95 -2.55
CA ARG A 42 -13.55 2.62 -2.93
C ARG A 42 -12.43 1.71 -3.44
N MET A 43 -11.50 2.27 -4.21
CA MET A 43 -10.33 1.53 -4.70
C MET A 43 -9.46 1.03 -3.55
N PHE A 44 -9.15 1.88 -2.59
CA PHE A 44 -8.38 1.53 -1.40
C PHE A 44 -9.07 0.43 -0.58
N ILE A 45 -10.35 0.60 -0.26
CA ILE A 45 -11.12 -0.39 0.51
C ILE A 45 -11.14 -1.72 -0.23
N PHE A 46 -11.49 -1.72 -1.51
CA PHE A 46 -11.57 -2.93 -2.33
C PHE A 46 -10.23 -3.68 -2.39
N LEU A 47 -9.13 -2.97 -2.68
CA LEU A 47 -7.81 -3.58 -2.74
C LEU A 47 -7.29 -4.02 -1.38
N SER A 48 -7.63 -3.30 -0.30
CA SER A 48 -7.27 -3.72 1.06
C SER A 48 -7.94 -5.04 1.44
N ILE A 49 -9.24 -5.17 1.18
CA ILE A 49 -10.00 -6.40 1.46
C ILE A 49 -9.40 -7.57 0.68
N ILE A 50 -9.17 -7.38 -0.63
CA ILE A 50 -8.56 -8.43 -1.47
C ILE A 50 -7.17 -8.77 -0.96
N PHE A 51 -6.34 -7.78 -0.65
CA PHE A 51 -4.98 -8.00 -0.17
C PHE A 51 -4.96 -8.81 1.12
N PHE A 52 -5.77 -8.45 2.12
CA PHE A 52 -5.78 -9.18 3.39
C PHE A 52 -6.40 -10.58 3.25
N LEU A 53 -7.37 -10.77 2.35
CA LEU A 53 -7.90 -12.09 2.04
C LEU A 53 -6.83 -12.97 1.38
N VAL A 54 -6.13 -12.43 0.38
CA VAL A 54 -5.03 -13.10 -0.33
C VAL A 54 -3.89 -13.43 0.64
N LEU A 55 -3.53 -12.49 1.51
CA LEU A 55 -2.51 -12.67 2.54
C LEU A 55 -2.90 -13.79 3.51
N SER A 56 -4.15 -13.78 4.01
CA SER A 56 -4.68 -14.84 4.88
C SER A 56 -4.65 -16.20 4.18
N PHE A 57 -5.11 -16.29 2.93
CA PHE A 57 -5.11 -17.52 2.16
C PHE A 57 -3.70 -18.11 2.00
N PHE A 58 -2.72 -17.29 1.65
CA PHE A 58 -1.33 -17.76 1.48
C PHE A 58 -0.64 -18.10 2.81
N ASN A 59 -0.89 -17.34 3.88
CA ASN A 59 -0.34 -17.66 5.21
C ASN A 59 -0.86 -19.00 5.73
N SER A 60 -2.16 -19.30 5.57
CA SER A 60 -2.75 -20.58 5.99
C SER A 60 -2.06 -21.80 5.34
N SER A 61 -1.60 -21.67 4.08
CA SER A 61 -0.89 -22.76 3.39
C SER A 61 0.54 -23.01 3.87
N GLN A 62 1.19 -22.02 4.51
CA GLN A 62 2.51 -22.20 5.13
C GLN A 62 2.42 -22.79 6.54
N ILE A 63 1.32 -22.49 7.27
CA ILE A 63 1.09 -22.94 8.66
C ILE A 63 1.13 -24.48 8.78
N GLN A 64 0.73 -25.22 7.73
CA GLN A 64 0.73 -26.70 7.76
C GLN A 64 2.14 -27.33 7.85
N TYR A 65 3.22 -26.57 7.61
CA TYR A 65 4.61 -27.04 7.80
C TYR A 65 5.23 -26.59 9.14
N ALA A 66 4.59 -25.66 9.86
CA ALA A 66 5.12 -25.06 11.09
C ALA A 66 4.73 -25.82 12.37
N ASP A 67 3.88 -26.85 12.28
CA ASP A 67 3.41 -27.66 13.42
C ASP A 67 4.53 -28.48 14.12
N LEU A 68 5.76 -28.47 13.59
CA LEU A 68 6.93 -29.12 14.21
C LEU A 68 7.75 -28.17 15.12
N GLN A 69 7.42 -26.88 15.21
CA GLN A 69 8.03 -25.91 16.14
C GLN A 69 6.93 -25.16 16.93
N PRO A 70 6.72 -25.46 18.23
CA PRO A 70 5.60 -24.94 19.01
C PRO A 70 5.79 -23.50 19.54
N VAL A 71 6.78 -22.75 19.04
CA VAL A 71 7.06 -21.39 19.53
C VAL A 71 6.44 -20.35 18.58
N ASP A 72 5.48 -19.58 19.10
CA ASP A 72 5.00 -18.26 18.65
C ASP A 72 4.12 -18.10 17.40
N ASN A 73 3.60 -19.16 16.79
CA ASN A 73 2.70 -19.02 15.63
C ASN A 73 1.41 -18.24 15.96
N GLN A 74 0.90 -18.37 17.19
CA GLN A 74 -0.34 -17.68 17.61
C GLN A 74 -0.18 -16.16 17.71
N PHE A 75 0.95 -15.69 18.24
CA PHE A 75 1.25 -14.26 18.35
C PHE A 75 1.27 -13.60 16.96
N TRP A 76 2.02 -14.19 16.02
CA TRP A 76 2.13 -13.67 14.66
C TRP A 76 0.79 -13.69 13.94
N ASN A 77 0.03 -14.78 14.03
CA ASN A 77 -1.30 -14.86 13.44
C ASN A 77 -2.21 -13.74 13.99
N GLN A 78 -2.21 -13.51 15.30
CA GLN A 78 -2.99 -12.44 15.90
C GLN A 78 -2.56 -11.05 15.40
N PHE A 79 -1.25 -10.80 15.31
CA PHE A 79 -0.74 -9.53 14.78
C PHE A 79 -1.19 -9.29 13.33
N PHE A 80 -0.98 -10.27 12.45
CA PHE A 80 -1.27 -10.14 11.02
C PHE A 80 -2.77 -10.08 10.71
N GLU A 81 -3.60 -10.79 11.46
CA GLU A 81 -5.05 -10.82 11.21
C GLU A 81 -5.79 -9.66 11.87
N GLN A 82 -5.43 -9.29 13.10
CA GLN A 82 -6.21 -8.33 13.88
C GLN A 82 -5.66 -6.91 13.81
N TRP A 83 -4.34 -6.76 13.75
CA TRP A 83 -3.69 -5.45 13.92
C TRP A 83 -3.15 -4.88 12.61
N LEU A 84 -2.58 -5.71 11.73
CA LEU A 84 -2.02 -5.24 10.47
C LEU A 84 -3.04 -4.48 9.61
N PRO A 85 -4.30 -4.94 9.42
CA PRO A 85 -5.28 -4.17 8.66
C PRO A 85 -5.54 -2.79 9.27
N LYS A 86 -5.79 -2.72 10.59
CA LYS A 86 -6.05 -1.48 11.32
C LYS A 86 -4.89 -0.50 11.21
N LEU A 87 -3.65 -1.01 11.27
CA LEU A 87 -2.44 -0.22 11.12
C LEU A 87 -2.42 0.52 9.77
N PHE A 88 -2.72 -0.15 8.66
CA PHE A 88 -2.78 0.51 7.34
C PHE A 88 -3.88 1.59 7.26
N PHE A 89 -5.03 1.40 7.91
CA PHE A 89 -6.08 2.43 7.96
C PHE A 89 -5.65 3.66 8.77
N VAL A 90 -4.90 3.47 9.87
CA VAL A 90 -4.36 4.58 10.70
C VAL A 90 -3.20 5.30 10.02
N LEU A 91 -2.32 4.57 9.32
CA LEU A 91 -1.21 5.17 8.60
C LEU A 91 -1.63 6.03 7.42
N LEU A 92 -2.80 5.78 6.85
CA LEU A 92 -3.30 6.54 5.71
C LEU A 92 -3.48 8.05 5.99
N PRO A 93 -4.25 8.48 7.01
CA PRO A 93 -4.36 9.90 7.35
C PRO A 93 -3.02 10.47 7.82
N ILE A 94 -2.18 9.69 8.51
CA ILE A 94 -0.85 10.14 8.94
C ILE A 94 0.05 10.41 7.73
N PHE A 95 0.06 9.52 6.74
CA PHE A 95 0.80 9.72 5.50
C PHE A 95 0.29 10.95 4.74
N ALA A 96 -1.03 11.14 4.67
CA ALA A 96 -1.61 12.34 4.09
C ALA A 96 -1.14 13.62 4.81
N LEU A 97 -1.08 13.59 6.16
CA LEU A 97 -0.59 14.70 6.97
C LEU A 97 0.90 14.99 6.74
N ILE A 98 1.74 13.95 6.68
CA ILE A 98 3.17 14.10 6.38
C ILE A 98 3.35 14.78 5.01
N VAL A 99 2.67 14.28 3.99
CA VAL A 99 2.73 14.88 2.65
C VAL A 99 2.19 16.31 2.68
N ALA A 100 1.08 16.55 3.38
CA ALA A 100 0.52 17.89 3.55
C ALA A 100 1.52 18.85 4.19
N MET A 101 2.29 18.42 5.20
CA MET A 101 3.32 19.23 5.87
C MET A 101 4.46 19.65 4.93
N PHE A 102 4.94 18.76 4.06
CA PHE A 102 6.04 19.08 3.12
C PHE A 102 5.58 19.83 1.86
N PHE A 103 4.30 19.75 1.52
CA PHE A 103 3.70 20.38 0.34
C PHE A 103 2.65 21.46 0.67
N SER A 104 2.63 21.97 1.91
CA SER A 104 1.62 22.95 2.40
C SER A 104 1.60 24.28 1.65
N LYS A 105 2.70 24.64 0.97
CA LYS A 105 2.81 25.91 0.23
C LYS A 105 2.01 25.93 -1.08
N LYS A 106 1.40 24.81 -1.47
CA LYS A 106 0.54 24.72 -2.65
C LYS A 106 -0.88 25.10 -2.23
N LYS A 107 -1.63 25.78 -3.10
CA LYS A 107 -3.08 26.05 -2.94
C LYS A 107 -3.92 24.77 -3.07
N MET A 108 -3.47 23.68 -2.44
CA MET A 108 -4.10 22.37 -2.44
C MET A 108 -4.67 22.16 -1.03
N GLY A 109 -5.96 21.86 -0.94
CA GLY A 109 -6.58 21.53 0.35
C GLY A 109 -6.16 20.15 0.86
N MET A 110 -6.41 19.88 2.14
CA MET A 110 -6.11 18.58 2.79
C MET A 110 -6.69 17.38 2.03
N ILE A 111 -7.88 17.56 1.43
CA ILE A 111 -8.53 16.53 0.61
C ILE A 111 -7.61 16.05 -0.53
N SER A 112 -6.83 16.94 -1.15
CA SER A 112 -5.93 16.57 -2.24
C SER A 112 -4.80 15.66 -1.76
N HIS A 113 -4.23 15.95 -0.59
CA HIS A 113 -3.19 15.13 0.03
C HIS A 113 -3.76 13.77 0.48
N PHE A 114 -5.00 13.75 0.96
CA PHE A 114 -5.70 12.53 1.33
C PHE A 114 -6.02 11.64 0.11
N LEU A 115 -6.48 12.22 -0.99
CA LEU A 115 -6.70 11.49 -2.26
C LEU A 115 -5.40 10.90 -2.82
N PHE A 116 -4.30 11.65 -2.70
CA PHE A 116 -2.96 11.14 -3.03
C PHE A 116 -2.59 9.93 -2.16
N ALA A 117 -2.79 10.02 -0.84
CA ALA A 117 -2.54 8.95 0.11
C ALA A 117 -3.33 7.68 -0.22
N LEU A 118 -4.62 7.82 -0.55
CA LEU A 118 -5.50 6.73 -0.96
C LEU A 118 -4.97 5.99 -2.20
N HIS A 119 -4.59 6.73 -3.24
CA HIS A 119 -4.02 6.12 -4.44
C HIS A 119 -2.68 5.43 -4.16
N PHE A 120 -1.82 6.06 -3.38
CA PHE A 120 -0.52 5.47 -3.05
C PHE A 120 -0.66 4.17 -2.23
N HIS A 121 -1.51 4.15 -1.20
CA HIS A 121 -1.78 2.94 -0.42
C HIS A 121 -2.47 1.85 -1.25
N SER A 122 -3.34 2.25 -2.19
CA SER A 122 -3.92 1.32 -3.16
C SER A 122 -2.83 0.65 -4.03
N SER A 123 -1.80 1.40 -4.47
CA SER A 123 -0.65 0.82 -5.17
C SER A 123 0.12 -0.18 -4.31
N ILE A 124 0.30 0.10 -3.00
CA ILE A 124 0.97 -0.82 -2.07
C ILE A 124 0.23 -2.16 -2.01
N PHE A 125 -1.09 -2.14 -1.79
CA PHE A 125 -1.88 -3.37 -1.74
C PHE A 125 -1.87 -4.13 -3.06
N LEU A 126 -1.97 -3.43 -4.18
CA LEU A 126 -1.94 -4.07 -5.50
C LEU A 126 -0.60 -4.75 -5.78
N VAL A 127 0.52 -4.10 -5.46
CA VAL A 127 1.86 -4.71 -5.55
C VAL A 127 2.00 -5.88 -4.58
N GLY A 128 1.44 -5.77 -3.37
CA GLY A 128 1.42 -6.86 -2.39
C GLY A 128 0.66 -8.09 -2.86
N ILE A 129 -0.50 -7.90 -3.52
CA ILE A 129 -1.26 -9.00 -4.15
C ILE A 129 -0.42 -9.68 -5.23
N ILE A 130 0.19 -8.89 -6.13
CA ILE A 130 1.06 -9.41 -7.21
C ILE A 130 2.24 -10.18 -6.61
N TYR A 131 2.92 -9.61 -5.60
CA TYR A 131 4.03 -10.27 -4.91
C TYR A 131 3.60 -11.60 -4.29
N SER A 132 2.49 -11.62 -3.56
CA SER A 132 2.02 -12.84 -2.89
C SER A 132 1.69 -13.94 -3.90
N PHE A 133 1.05 -13.57 -5.01
CA PHE A 133 0.75 -14.50 -6.11
C PHE A 133 2.03 -15.03 -6.80
N LEU A 134 2.99 -14.16 -7.13
CA LEU A 134 4.27 -14.58 -7.70
C LEU A 134 5.05 -15.47 -6.73
N SER A 135 5.13 -15.09 -5.46
CA SER A 135 5.81 -15.87 -4.41
C SER A 135 5.21 -17.27 -4.28
N TRP A 136 3.89 -17.41 -4.41
CA TRP A 136 3.22 -18.71 -4.41
C TRP A 136 3.57 -19.55 -5.64
N ILE A 137 3.59 -18.95 -6.84
CA ILE A 137 4.02 -19.64 -8.08
C ILE A 137 5.45 -20.16 -7.96
N PHE A 138 6.36 -19.34 -7.43
CA PHE A 138 7.76 -19.70 -7.31
C PHE A 138 8.09 -20.56 -6.07
N ALA A 139 7.12 -20.77 -5.17
CA ALA A 139 7.33 -21.57 -3.96
C ALA A 139 7.73 -23.02 -4.28
N GLY A 140 7.20 -23.59 -5.38
CA GLY A 140 7.53 -24.95 -5.82
C GLY A 140 8.99 -25.17 -6.21
N PHE A 141 9.75 -24.11 -6.48
CA PHE A 141 11.16 -24.21 -6.87
C PHE A 141 12.13 -24.17 -5.68
N GLN A 142 11.64 -24.02 -4.43
CA GLN A 142 12.45 -23.92 -3.19
C GLN A 142 13.59 -22.89 -3.21
N HIS A 143 13.59 -21.95 -4.16
CA HIS A 143 14.64 -20.95 -4.31
C HIS A 143 14.33 -19.70 -3.47
N GLN A 144 14.86 -19.67 -2.25
CA GLN A 144 14.78 -18.49 -1.37
C GLN A 144 15.29 -17.21 -2.06
N LEU A 145 16.34 -17.32 -2.89
CA LEU A 145 16.91 -16.18 -3.63
C LEU A 145 15.89 -15.49 -4.55
N ILE A 146 15.02 -16.25 -5.22
CA ILE A 146 14.00 -15.68 -6.12
C ILE A 146 13.04 -14.81 -5.31
N ASN A 147 12.55 -15.30 -4.17
CA ASN A 147 11.64 -14.55 -3.31
C ASN A 147 12.30 -13.27 -2.76
N VAL A 148 13.58 -13.33 -2.37
CA VAL A 148 14.34 -12.15 -1.93
C VAL A 148 14.48 -11.13 -3.05
N ILE A 149 14.81 -11.56 -4.27
CA ILE A 149 14.93 -10.66 -5.43
C ILE A 149 13.57 -10.03 -5.75
N LEU A 150 12.50 -10.82 -5.81
CA LEU A 150 11.14 -10.34 -6.06
C LEU A 150 10.69 -9.31 -5.02
N LEU A 151 10.99 -9.55 -3.74
CA LEU A 151 10.66 -8.63 -2.66
C LEU A 151 11.42 -7.29 -2.81
N ASN A 152 12.73 -7.34 -3.07
CA ASN A 152 13.55 -6.16 -3.28
C ASN A 152 13.10 -5.34 -4.50
N LEU A 153 12.80 -6.00 -5.62
CA LEU A 153 12.25 -5.35 -6.81
C LEU A 153 10.91 -4.67 -6.53
N SER A 154 10.02 -5.33 -5.78
CA SER A 154 8.72 -4.77 -5.38
C SER A 154 8.89 -3.52 -4.52
N PHE A 155 9.83 -3.56 -3.56
CA PHE A 155 10.15 -2.41 -2.71
C PHE A 155 10.72 -1.23 -3.50
N LEU A 156 11.71 -1.48 -4.37
CA LEU A 156 12.30 -0.45 -5.24
C LEU A 156 11.26 0.17 -6.17
N TYR A 157 10.36 -0.65 -6.72
CA TYR A 157 9.25 -0.19 -7.54
C TYR A 157 8.31 0.74 -6.77
N LEU A 158 7.96 0.43 -5.51
CA LEU A 158 7.11 1.29 -4.68
C LEU A 158 7.77 2.63 -4.34
N LEU A 159 9.08 2.63 -4.06
CA LEU A 159 9.85 3.86 -3.84
C LEU A 159 9.86 4.74 -5.10
N PHE A 160 10.14 4.13 -6.25
CA PHE A 160 10.08 4.82 -7.54
C PHE A 160 8.68 5.37 -7.83
N ASN A 161 7.64 4.58 -7.55
CA ASN A 161 6.24 4.97 -7.72
C ASN A 161 5.90 6.19 -6.85
N LEU A 162 6.31 6.19 -5.58
CA LEU A 162 6.10 7.32 -4.68
C LEU A 162 6.79 8.60 -5.19
N TRP A 163 8.09 8.52 -5.50
CA TRP A 163 8.84 9.67 -6.00
C TRP A 163 8.24 10.25 -7.28
N LYS A 164 7.88 9.38 -8.23
CA LYS A 164 7.24 9.78 -9.48
C LYS A 164 5.84 10.38 -9.23
N ALA A 165 5.05 9.80 -8.34
CA ALA A 165 3.71 10.30 -8.00
C ALA A 165 3.76 11.68 -7.36
N LEU A 166 4.69 11.91 -6.41
CA LEU A 166 4.91 13.22 -5.80
C LEU A 166 5.23 14.27 -6.86
N ARG A 167 6.13 13.95 -7.79
CA ARG A 167 6.50 14.86 -8.86
C ARG A 167 5.32 15.18 -9.79
N THR A 168 4.54 14.15 -10.15
CA THR A 168 3.40 14.29 -11.06
C THR A 168 2.26 15.09 -10.43
N VAL A 169 1.99 14.94 -9.13
CA VAL A 169 0.86 15.60 -8.45
C VAL A 169 1.21 17.02 -8.00
N TYR A 170 2.40 17.26 -7.45
CA TYR A 170 2.78 18.56 -6.90
C TYR A 170 3.54 19.46 -7.88
N ALA A 171 3.94 18.91 -9.03
CA ALA A 171 4.61 19.61 -10.14
C ALA A 171 5.85 20.43 -9.70
N GLU A 172 6.66 19.89 -8.79
CA GLU A 172 7.91 20.52 -8.35
C GLU A 172 9.12 20.07 -9.18
N SER A 173 10.22 20.83 -9.10
CA SER A 173 11.48 20.46 -9.73
C SER A 173 12.03 19.16 -9.13
N LYS A 174 12.84 18.43 -9.91
CA LYS A 174 13.39 17.12 -9.49
C LYS A 174 14.10 17.22 -8.14
N LEU A 175 14.99 18.21 -7.98
CA LEU A 175 15.77 18.39 -6.76
C LEU A 175 14.88 18.66 -5.54
N LYS A 176 13.88 19.55 -5.68
CA LYS A 176 12.94 19.87 -4.59
C LYS A 176 12.11 18.65 -4.18
N THR A 177 11.66 17.89 -5.18
CA THR A 177 10.89 16.67 -4.93
C THR A 177 11.73 15.60 -4.25
N THR A 178 12.99 15.43 -4.66
CA THR A 178 13.86 14.38 -4.13
C THR A 178 14.18 14.58 -2.65
N TRP A 179 14.55 15.80 -2.20
CA TRP A 179 14.82 15.98 -0.78
C TRP A 179 13.55 15.78 0.06
N LYS A 180 12.40 16.34 -0.36
CA LYS A 180 11.11 16.10 0.33
C LYS A 180 10.74 14.63 0.36
N PHE A 181 10.95 13.91 -0.74
CA PHE A 181 10.72 12.48 -0.83
C PHE A 181 11.54 11.72 0.21
N ILE A 182 12.83 12.03 0.36
CA ILE A 182 13.70 11.40 1.37
C ILE A 182 13.13 11.63 2.78
N PHE A 183 12.80 12.88 3.12
CA PHE A 183 12.22 13.19 4.44
C PHE A 183 10.86 12.51 4.67
N ILE A 184 9.99 12.47 3.66
CA ILE A 184 8.69 11.80 3.74
C ILE A 184 8.87 10.30 3.98
N VAL A 185 9.78 9.65 3.25
CA VAL A 185 10.08 8.23 3.40
C VAL A 185 10.63 7.93 4.79
N VAL A 186 11.61 8.71 5.25
CA VAL A 186 12.25 8.53 6.57
C VAL A 186 11.24 8.76 7.70
N LEU A 187 10.46 9.84 7.65
CA LEU A 187 9.47 10.13 8.68
C LEU A 187 8.37 9.06 8.71
N TYR A 188 7.90 8.64 7.53
CA TYR A 188 6.91 7.58 7.43
C TYR A 188 7.45 6.23 7.93
N SER A 189 8.72 5.89 7.65
CA SER A 189 9.33 4.66 8.16
C SER A 189 9.52 4.68 9.67
N ILE A 190 9.89 5.82 10.26
CA ILE A 190 10.00 5.97 11.72
C ILE A 190 8.63 5.72 12.36
N ILE A 191 7.57 6.38 11.85
CA ILE A 191 6.22 6.22 12.38
C ILE A 191 5.73 4.78 12.23
N LEU A 192 5.99 4.13 11.09
CA LEU A 192 5.67 2.72 10.86
C LEU A 192 6.35 1.83 11.92
N VAL A 193 7.66 1.98 12.12
CA VAL A 193 8.44 1.19 13.09
C VAL A 193 7.93 1.42 14.50
N VAL A 194 7.74 2.68 14.91
CA VAL A 194 7.22 3.01 16.24
C VAL A 194 5.82 2.43 16.44
N SER A 195 4.95 2.54 15.45
CA SER A 195 3.59 1.95 15.51
C SER A 195 3.64 0.43 15.65
N CYS A 196 4.50 -0.25 14.89
CA CYS A 196 4.70 -1.69 15.03
C CYS A 196 5.23 -2.04 16.42
N LEU A 197 6.25 -1.33 16.94
CA LEU A 197 6.81 -1.60 18.27
C LEU A 197 5.78 -1.41 19.39
N ILE A 198 4.97 -0.35 19.32
CA ILE A 198 3.87 -0.13 20.28
C ILE A 198 2.89 -1.30 20.25
N LEU A 199 2.48 -1.74 19.06
CA LEU A 199 1.54 -2.86 18.93
C LEU A 199 2.14 -4.18 19.42
N LEU A 200 3.41 -4.45 19.13
CA LEU A 200 4.11 -5.63 19.62
C LEU A 200 4.22 -5.61 21.15
N PHE A 201 4.52 -4.46 21.75
CA PHE A 201 4.55 -4.28 23.20
C PHE A 201 3.16 -4.50 23.83
N LEU A 202 2.11 -3.91 23.24
CA LEU A 202 0.74 -4.11 23.70
C LEU A 202 0.30 -5.57 23.61
N LEU A 203 0.66 -6.28 22.54
CA LEU A 203 0.38 -7.71 22.41
C LEU A 203 1.13 -8.53 23.45
N SER A 204 2.41 -8.21 23.70
CA SER A 204 3.25 -8.91 24.67
C SER A 204 2.77 -8.77 26.13
N ILE A 205 1.99 -7.75 26.48
CA ILE A 205 1.43 -7.59 27.84
C ILE A 205 0.12 -8.36 28.00
N ASN A 206 -0.59 -8.62 26.91
CA ASN A 206 -1.90 -9.27 26.93
C ASN A 206 -1.82 -10.81 26.82
N HIS A 207 -0.61 -11.37 26.75
CA HIS A 207 -0.28 -12.81 26.80
C HIS A 207 0.62 -13.08 27.99
#